data_AF-A0A8J3ES01-F1
#
_entry.id   AF-A0A8J3ES01-F1
#
_cell.length_a   1.000
_cell.length_b   1.000
_cell.length_c   1.000
_cell.angle_alpha   90.00
_cell.angle_beta   90.00
_cell.angle_gamma   90.00
#
_symmetry.space_group_name_H-M   'P 1'
#
loop_
_entity.id
_entity.type
_entity.pdbx_description
1 polymer ?
#
loop_
_entity_poly.entity_id
_entity_poly.type
_entity_poly.pdbx_seq_one_letter_code
_entity_poly.pdbx_strand_id
1 'polypeptide(L)'
;MQRQSNGGSLSAFARERIFGRKSFNNSAGSRSIHPDKVAMAQALALLGKSRMSESFNALAESARIGALPVHEETEKAINEACKQVAYIKSLLMAALGIKEH
;
A
#
# COMPACT_ATOMS: atom_id res chain seq x y z
N MET A 1 7.63 43.96 30.80
CA MET A 1 6.25 43.47 30.89
C MET A 1 6.06 42.32 29.91
N GLN A 2 5.96 41.09 30.41
CA GLN A 2 5.71 39.89 29.60
C GLN A 2 4.20 39.77 29.33
N ARG A 3 3.79 39.63 28.06
CA ARG A 3 2.46 39.13 27.71
C ARG A 3 2.65 37.89 26.86
N GLN A 4 2.32 36.75 27.46
CA GLN A 4 2.37 35.43 26.86
C GLN A 4 1.31 35.33 25.77
N SER A 5 1.75 35.34 24.52
CA SER A 5 0.92 34.99 23.36
C SER A 5 0.77 33.47 23.33
N ASN A 6 -0.22 32.95 24.06
CA ASN A 6 -0.56 31.54 24.00
C ASN A 6 -1.43 31.32 22.74
N GLY A 7 -0.80 30.76 21.72
CA GLY A 7 -1.27 30.73 20.33
C GLY A 7 -2.46 29.80 20.09
N GLY A 8 -3.64 30.40 19.94
CA GLY A 8 -4.80 29.76 19.35
C GLY A 8 -5.45 30.70 18.34
N SER A 9 -5.76 30.22 17.14
CA SER A 9 -6.57 31.00 16.19
C SER A 9 -7.94 31.27 16.80
N LEU A 10 -8.59 32.37 16.43
CA LEU A 10 -9.94 32.73 16.91
C LEU A 10 -10.95 31.58 16.72
N SER A 11 -10.75 30.79 15.66
CA SER A 11 -11.53 29.59 15.36
C SER A 11 -11.32 28.44 16.35
N ALA A 12 -10.13 28.29 16.94
CA ALA A 12 -9.86 27.32 18.00
C ALA A 12 -10.59 27.71 19.29
N PHE A 13 -10.56 29.00 19.64
CA PHE A 13 -11.25 29.53 20.82
C PHE A 13 -12.78 29.45 20.67
N ALA A 14 -13.32 29.74 19.48
CA ALA A 14 -14.74 29.58 19.19
C ALA A 14 -15.19 28.12 19.31
N ARG A 15 -14.40 27.17 18.80
CA ARG A 15 -14.69 25.73 18.87
C ARG A 15 -14.61 25.20 20.31
N GLU A 16 -13.66 25.65 21.12
CA GLU A 16 -13.55 25.28 22.54
C GLU A 16 -14.82 25.65 23.32
N ARG A 17 -15.35 26.86 23.07
CA ARG A 17 -16.51 27.37 23.78
C ARG A 17 -17.82 26.71 23.35
N ILE A 18 -17.92 26.30 22.09
CA ILE A 18 -19.11 25.64 21.54
C ILE A 18 -19.15 24.15 21.90
N PHE A 19 -18.01 23.45 21.85
CA PHE A 19 -17.96 21.99 21.96
C PHE A 19 -17.42 21.49 23.31
N GLY A 20 -16.97 22.39 24.18
CA GLY A 20 -16.44 22.06 25.50
C GLY A 20 -15.11 21.31 25.45
N ARG A 21 -14.37 21.35 26.56
CA ARG A 21 -13.03 20.78 26.73
C ARG A 21 -12.92 19.27 26.45
N LYS A 22 -14.05 18.58 26.24
CA LYS A 22 -14.15 17.13 26.03
C LYS A 22 -13.99 16.71 24.56
N SER A 23 -13.96 17.65 23.60
CA SER A 23 -13.80 17.33 22.18
C SER A 23 -12.35 17.41 21.65
N PHE A 24 -11.36 17.64 22.52
CA PHE A 24 -9.96 17.85 22.11
C PHE A 24 -9.13 16.58 21.89
N ASN A 25 -9.76 15.41 21.83
CA ASN A 25 -9.05 14.20 21.39
C ASN A 25 -9.36 13.78 19.95
N ASN A 26 -9.95 14.69 19.16
CA ASN A 26 -9.86 14.61 17.71
C ASN A 26 -8.56 15.27 17.26
N SER A 27 -7.45 14.74 17.76
CA SER A 27 -6.24 14.66 16.94
C SER A 27 -6.70 13.97 15.68
N ALA A 28 -7.03 14.73 14.63
CA ALA A 28 -7.03 14.22 13.27
C ALA A 28 -5.63 13.66 13.11
N GLY A 29 -5.51 12.36 13.42
CA GLY A 29 -4.25 11.75 13.73
C GLY A 29 -3.34 12.08 12.57
N SER A 30 -2.19 12.69 12.88
CA SER A 30 -1.03 12.46 12.06
C SER A 30 -1.01 10.96 11.89
N ARG A 31 -1.46 10.50 10.72
CA ARG A 31 -1.62 9.10 10.40
C ARG A 31 -0.19 8.66 10.25
N SER A 32 0.48 8.41 11.38
CA SER A 32 1.92 8.31 11.46
C SER A 32 2.31 7.27 10.44
N ILE A 33 2.97 7.74 9.39
CA ILE A 33 3.44 6.87 8.34
C ILE A 33 4.59 6.13 9.00
N HIS A 34 4.28 4.94 9.52
CA HIS A 34 5.28 4.09 10.13
C HIS A 34 6.30 3.73 9.02
N PRO A 35 7.60 3.69 9.32
CA PRO A 35 8.62 3.34 8.34
C PRO A 35 8.30 2.03 7.60
N ASP A 36 7.67 1.08 8.28
CA ASP A 36 7.18 -0.18 7.70
C ASP A 36 6.17 0.04 6.56
N LYS A 37 5.26 1.02 6.68
CA LYS A 37 4.30 1.35 5.60
C LYS A 37 5.00 1.94 4.39
N VAL A 38 6.07 2.71 4.58
CA VAL A 38 6.88 3.23 3.47
C VAL A 38 7.59 2.08 2.75
N ALA A 39 8.23 1.17 3.49
CA ALA A 39 8.90 0.01 2.93
C ALA A 39 7.92 -0.89 2.15
N MET A 40 6.72 -1.13 2.70
CA MET A 40 5.67 -1.89 2.02
C MET A 40 5.16 -1.19 0.74
N ALA A 41 4.95 0.12 0.77
CA ALA A 41 4.55 0.88 -0.41
C ALA A 41 5.63 0.88 -1.49
N GLN A 42 6.91 0.95 -1.11
CA GLN A 42 8.03 0.83 -2.04
C GLN A 42 8.12 -0.58 -2.64
N ALA A 43 7.95 -1.62 -1.83
CA ALA A 43 7.90 -3.00 -2.32
C ALA A 43 6.76 -3.20 -3.33
N LEU A 44 5.57 -2.67 -3.04
CA LEU A 44 4.43 -2.72 -3.94
C LEU A 44 4.69 -1.94 -5.25
N ALA A 45 5.34 -0.78 -5.18
CA ALA A 45 5.72 -0.01 -6.36
C ALA A 45 6.76 -0.73 -7.22
N LEU A 46 7.75 -1.39 -6.60
CA LEU A 46 8.73 -2.22 -7.29
C LEU A 46 8.07 -3.44 -7.95
N LEU A 47 7.10 -4.06 -7.26
CA LEU A 47 6.31 -5.15 -7.83
C LEU A 47 5.50 -4.68 -9.05
N GLY A 48 4.85 -3.52 -8.98
CA GLY A 48 4.13 -2.94 -10.12
C GLY A 48 5.05 -2.54 -11.29
N LYS A 49 6.30 -2.18 -11.01
CA LYS A 49 7.33 -1.90 -12.03
C LYS A 49 7.99 -3.16 -12.57
N SER A 50 7.87 -4.29 -11.87
CA SER A 50 8.38 -5.56 -12.37
C SER A 50 7.61 -5.88 -13.65
N ARG A 51 8.33 -6.08 -14.75
CA ARG A 51 7.78 -6.19 -16.10
C ARG A 51 7.09 -7.56 -16.31
N MET A 52 6.28 -8.01 -15.36
CA MET A 52 5.66 -9.34 -15.31
C MET A 52 4.84 -9.64 -16.57
N SER A 53 4.13 -8.64 -17.10
CA SER A 53 3.37 -8.80 -18.36
C SER A 53 4.27 -9.18 -19.53
N GLU A 54 5.48 -8.64 -19.60
CA GLU A 54 6.41 -8.94 -20.68
C GLU A 54 7.10 -10.29 -20.46
N SER A 55 7.43 -10.63 -19.21
CA SER A 55 7.93 -11.96 -18.86
C SER A 55 6.89 -13.05 -19.20
N PHE A 56 5.62 -12.82 -18.91
CA PHE A 56 4.53 -13.73 -19.29
C PHE A 56 4.35 -13.80 -20.81
N ASN A 57 4.49 -12.68 -21.52
CA ASN A 57 4.44 -12.69 -22.98
C ASN A 57 5.60 -13.50 -23.58
N ALA A 58 6.81 -13.39 -23.03
CA ALA A 58 7.97 -14.19 -23.45
C ALA A 58 7.78 -15.68 -23.15
N LEU A 59 7.18 -16.04 -22.01
CA LEU A 59 6.84 -17.42 -21.68
C LEU A 59 5.75 -17.97 -22.61
N ALA A 60 4.69 -17.20 -22.87
CA ALA A 60 3.62 -17.58 -23.78
C ALA A 60 4.14 -17.79 -25.20
N GLU A 61 5.00 -16.88 -25.67
CA GLU A 61 5.66 -17.00 -26.96
C GLU A 61 6.55 -18.24 -27.03
N SER A 62 7.37 -18.48 -26.00
CA SER A 62 8.23 -19.67 -25.91
C SER A 62 7.42 -20.97 -25.89
N ALA A 63 6.27 -20.99 -25.21
CA ALA A 63 5.34 -22.12 -25.24
C ALA A 63 4.72 -22.31 -26.62
N ARG A 64 4.26 -21.23 -27.27
CA ARG A 64 3.64 -21.26 -28.59
C ARG A 64 4.56 -21.82 -29.67
N ILE A 65 5.86 -21.48 -29.62
CA ILE A 65 6.86 -21.98 -30.57
C ILE A 65 7.48 -23.33 -30.14
N GLY A 66 7.02 -23.91 -29.03
CA GLY A 66 7.52 -25.18 -28.50
C GLY A 66 8.92 -25.11 -27.87
N ALA A 67 9.45 -23.92 -27.64
CA ALA A 67 10.76 -23.70 -27.00
C ALA A 67 10.69 -23.80 -25.46
N LEU A 68 9.50 -23.67 -24.87
CA LEU A 68 9.27 -23.93 -23.46
C LEU A 68 8.79 -25.39 -23.27
N PRO A 69 9.53 -26.26 -22.57
CA PRO A 69 9.05 -27.58 -22.22
C PRO A 69 7.96 -27.46 -21.14
N VAL A 70 6.70 -27.34 -21.59
CA VAL A 70 5.52 -27.26 -20.73
C VAL A 70 5.08 -28.67 -20.35
N HIS A 71 5.77 -29.26 -19.38
CA HIS A 71 5.28 -30.44 -18.68
C HIS A 71 4.29 -30.04 -17.58
N GLU A 72 3.49 -30.98 -17.11
CA GLU A 72 2.48 -30.74 -16.08
C GLU A 72 3.07 -30.15 -14.78
N GLU A 73 4.32 -30.49 -14.45
CA GLU A 73 5.07 -29.92 -13.32
C GLU A 73 5.44 -28.45 -13.56
N THR A 74 5.92 -28.10 -14.77
CA THR A 74 6.25 -26.72 -15.15
C THR A 74 5.00 -25.83 -15.10
N GLU A 75 3.87 -26.33 -15.61
CA GLU A 75 2.60 -25.60 -15.56
C GLU A 75 2.14 -25.36 -14.11
N LYS A 76 2.23 -26.38 -13.25
CA LYS A 76 1.93 -26.25 -11.82
C LYS A 76 2.84 -25.23 -11.14
N ALA A 77 4.14 -25.25 -11.43
CA ALA A 77 5.12 -24.32 -10.85
C ALA A 77 4.84 -22.86 -11.26
N ILE A 78 4.51 -22.62 -12.54
CA ILE A 78 4.16 -21.27 -13.04
C ILE A 78 2.87 -20.78 -12.37
N ASN A 79 1.84 -21.60 -12.34
CA ASN A 79 0.56 -21.24 -11.71
C ASN A 79 0.72 -20.95 -10.21
N GLU A 80 1.53 -21.75 -9.51
CA GLU A 80 1.81 -21.54 -8.09
C GLU A 80 2.58 -20.24 -7.86
N ALA A 81 3.61 -19.95 -8.66
CA ALA A 81 4.34 -18.69 -8.60
C ALA A 81 3.41 -17.48 -8.82
N CYS A 82 2.51 -17.55 -9.82
CA CYS A 82 1.51 -16.51 -10.06
C CYS A 82 0.59 -16.28 -8.85
N LYS A 83 0.12 -17.36 -8.21
CA LYS A 83 -0.70 -17.28 -6.98
C LYS A 83 0.06 -16.64 -5.84
N GLN A 84 1.32 -17.02 -5.63
CA GLN A 84 2.16 -16.45 -4.58
C GLN A 84 2.39 -14.94 -4.79
N VAL A 85 2.65 -14.51 -6.02
CA VAL A 85 2.81 -13.07 -6.32
C VAL A 85 1.51 -12.31 -6.10
N ALA A 86 0.38 -12.85 -6.54
CA ALA A 86 -0.94 -12.25 -6.28
C ALA A 86 -1.21 -12.15 -4.77
N TYR A 87 -0.87 -13.18 -4.00
CA TYR A 87 -1.01 -13.19 -2.55
C TYR A 87 -0.14 -12.13 -1.87
N ILE A 88 1.15 -12.01 -2.26
CA ILE A 88 2.05 -10.97 -1.76
C ILE A 88 1.48 -9.58 -2.05
N LYS A 89 0.97 -9.35 -3.26
CA LYS A 89 0.31 -8.08 -3.64
C LYS A 89 -0.88 -7.79 -2.72
N SER A 90 -1.77 -8.75 -2.51
CA SER A 90 -2.95 -8.57 -1.64
C SER A 90 -2.56 -8.29 -0.20
N LEU A 91 -1.54 -8.97 0.35
CA LEU A 91 -1.02 -8.69 1.68
C LEU A 91 -0.47 -7.26 1.80
N LEU A 92 0.28 -6.80 0.79
CA LEU A 92 0.80 -5.43 0.76
C LEU A 92 -0.34 -4.40 0.66
N MET A 93 -1.35 -4.65 -0.18
CA MET A 93 -2.53 -3.79 -0.30
C MET A 93 -3.30 -3.69 1.03
N ALA A 94 -3.54 -4.82 1.68
CA ALA A 94 -4.21 -4.88 2.97
C ALA A 94 -3.41 -4.15 4.07
N ALA A 95 -2.09 -4.35 4.15
CA ALA A 95 -1.23 -3.69 5.13
C ALA A 95 -1.16 -2.16 4.93
N LEU A 96 -1.30 -1.71 3.68
CA LEU A 96 -1.38 -0.29 3.33
C LEU A 96 -2.79 0.30 3.52
N GLY A 97 -3.81 -0.52 3.75
CA GLY A 97 -5.20 -0.11 3.86
C GLY A 97 -5.84 0.27 2.52
N ILE A 98 -5.30 -0.23 1.41
CA ILE A 98 -5.82 -0.03 0.06
C ILE A 98 -6.82 -1.15 -0.22
N LYS A 99 -8.04 -0.80 -0.65
CA LYS A 99 -9.03 -1.80 -1.07
C LYS A 99 -8.73 -2.24 -2.50
N GLU A 100 -8.66 -3.55 -2.71
CA GLU A 100 -8.67 -4.13 -4.05
C GLU A 100 -10.12 -4.14 -4.59
N HIS A 101 -10.29 -3.73 -5.85
CA HIS A 101 -11.57 -3.71 -6.57
C HIS A 101 -11.62 -4.83 -7.61
#